data_AF-A0A5M8Q3R9-F1
#
_entry.id   AF-A0A5M8Q3R9-F1
#
_cell.length_a   1.000
_cell.length_b   1.000
_cell.length_c   1.000
_cell.angle_alpha   90.00
_cell.angle_beta   90.00
_cell.angle_gamma   90.00
#
_symmetry.space_group_name_H-M   'P 1'
#
loop_
_entity.id
_entity.type
_entity.pdbx_description
1 polymer ?
#
loop_
_entity_poly.entity_id
_entity_poly.type
_entity_poly.pdbx_seq_one_letter_code
_entity_poly.pdbx_strand_id
1 'polypeptide(L)'
;MCLILIRRIIGNLQFIAFLLLFNTTQTFAQQSTSVTLTGKVTDEKTGKPLPFANVFINNSSIGTNADENGNYKLPDLSIGNIEIAVSFLGYETIKQTLRFEQPGVKTVLFKLKEGMELQSVTVYARKNKKREKHLKIITRELLGNSQFSKQCRIVNPEVLRISEDDDGHLGAQTTKPLIIENNALGYRIHQDLDDFDYFNGKVYYGGSTRFELLTPKDSLQKKSWRSNQKIAYQGSLKHLLASMVADSLQEQGFKVYQAIPDSLRMFKSVRSVNGVNTLANHLHNRIEAIRGMRLIQPGELITERLVVSRTQLEIFNTKKRGRSPYSDMPYAYSQITFPQGYMIITPQGWVSMPMGFEIAGDLANDRFSTLLPADWKRDN
;
A
#
# COMPACT_ATOMS: atom_id res chain seq x y z
N MET A 1 -3.32 40.82 -71.79
CA MET A 1 -4.36 40.95 -70.75
C MET A 1 -4.67 39.64 -70.03
N CYS A 2 -4.70 38.49 -70.73
CA CYS A 2 -5.05 37.17 -70.15
C CYS A 2 -4.05 36.64 -69.08
N LEU A 3 -2.73 36.81 -69.28
CA LEU A 3 -1.70 36.32 -68.32
C LEU A 3 -1.72 37.02 -66.94
N ILE A 4 -2.19 38.28 -66.88
CA ILE A 4 -2.20 39.06 -65.64
C ILE A 4 -3.36 38.60 -64.73
N LEU A 5 -4.50 38.26 -65.33
CA LEU A 5 -5.66 37.69 -64.62
C LEU A 5 -5.36 36.31 -64.02
N ILE A 6 -4.65 35.45 -64.76
CA ILE A 6 -4.27 34.11 -64.30
C ILE A 6 -3.31 34.18 -63.10
N ARG A 7 -2.29 35.05 -63.14
CA ARG A 7 -1.38 35.25 -61.99
C ARG A 7 -2.10 35.75 -60.74
N ARG A 8 -3.12 36.59 -60.89
CA ARG A 8 -3.91 37.14 -59.77
C ARG A 8 -4.83 36.09 -59.14
N ILE A 9 -5.40 35.21 -59.96
CA ILE A 9 -6.22 34.08 -59.49
C ILE A 9 -5.36 33.03 -58.78
N ILE A 10 -4.18 32.70 -59.32
CA ILE A 10 -3.24 31.75 -58.68
C ILE A 10 -2.73 32.31 -57.35
N GLY A 11 -2.41 33.60 -57.28
CA GLY A 11 -2.01 34.26 -56.03
C GLY A 11 -3.10 34.24 -54.96
N ASN A 12 -4.36 34.50 -55.35
CA ASN A 12 -5.50 34.41 -54.44
C ASN A 12 -5.79 32.97 -54.00
N LEU A 13 -5.59 31.98 -54.86
CA LEU A 13 -5.77 30.56 -54.54
C LEU A 13 -4.67 30.06 -53.58
N GLN A 14 -3.42 30.50 -53.76
CA GLN A 14 -2.33 30.23 -52.82
C GLN A 14 -2.55 30.90 -51.46
N PHE A 15 -3.11 32.11 -51.44
CA PHE A 15 -3.45 32.80 -50.21
C PHE A 15 -4.59 32.12 -49.45
N ILE A 16 -5.62 31.64 -50.16
CA ILE A 16 -6.73 30.84 -49.57
C ILE A 16 -6.23 29.48 -49.05
N ALA A 17 -5.33 28.81 -49.78
CA ALA A 17 -4.71 27.56 -49.33
C ALA A 17 -3.83 27.76 -48.07
N PHE A 18 -3.10 28.88 -47.98
CA PHE A 18 -2.33 29.25 -46.80
C PHE A 18 -3.22 29.59 -45.60
N LEU A 19 -4.38 30.23 -45.83
CA LEU A 19 -5.38 30.53 -44.79
C LEU A 19 -6.12 29.28 -44.28
N LEU A 20 -6.33 28.27 -45.15
CA LEU A 20 -6.89 26.97 -44.79
C LEU A 20 -5.89 26.10 -43.99
N LEU A 21 -4.59 26.22 -44.24
CA LEU A 21 -3.55 25.52 -43.47
C LEU A 21 -3.38 26.07 -42.04
N PHE A 22 -3.73 27.35 -41.80
CA PHE A 22 -3.62 27.99 -40.49
C PHE A 22 -4.77 27.65 -39.51
N ASN A 23 -5.84 27.00 -39.97
CA ASN A 23 -6.99 26.62 -39.15
C ASN A 23 -6.88 25.22 -38.51
N THR A 24 -5.71 24.56 -38.58
CA THR A 24 -5.48 23.23 -37.99
C THR A 24 -4.80 23.26 -36.62
N THR A 25 -4.81 24.40 -35.92
CA THR A 25 -4.44 24.44 -34.50
C THR A 25 -5.53 23.73 -33.71
N GLN A 26 -5.44 22.40 -33.66
CA GLN A 26 -6.19 21.59 -32.72
C GLN A 26 -5.86 22.11 -31.32
N THR A 27 -6.79 22.87 -30.76
CA THR A 27 -6.83 23.12 -29.33
C THR A 27 -7.04 21.76 -28.68
N PHE A 28 -5.95 21.10 -28.31
CA PHE A 28 -6.00 20.07 -27.30
C PHE A 28 -6.47 20.77 -26.03
N ALA A 29 -7.78 20.75 -25.77
CA ALA A 29 -8.25 20.89 -24.41
C ALA A 29 -7.41 19.92 -23.60
N GLN A 30 -6.67 20.42 -22.60
CA GLN A 30 -5.90 19.58 -21.69
C GLN A 30 -6.91 18.69 -20.98
N GLN A 31 -7.18 17.53 -21.58
CA GLN A 31 -8.02 16.52 -21.01
C GLN A 31 -7.22 16.00 -19.83
N SER A 32 -7.45 16.59 -18.66
CA SER A 32 -6.80 16.18 -17.42
C SER A 32 -6.90 14.67 -17.37
N THR A 33 -5.78 13.98 -17.25
CA THR A 33 -5.75 12.52 -17.09
C THR A 33 -5.83 12.14 -15.62
N SER A 34 -5.90 13.14 -14.73
CA SER A 34 -5.89 13.01 -13.28
C SER A 34 -7.16 13.61 -12.65
N VAL A 35 -7.39 13.19 -11.43
CA VAL A 35 -8.47 13.65 -10.56
C VAL A 35 -7.90 14.67 -9.58
N THR A 36 -8.61 15.77 -9.38
CA THR A 36 -8.34 16.71 -8.29
C THR A 36 -9.44 16.59 -7.26
N LEU A 37 -9.09 16.14 -6.06
CA LEU A 37 -10.02 16.08 -4.94
C LEU A 37 -9.98 17.40 -4.19
N THR A 38 -11.09 18.12 -4.18
CA THR A 38 -11.30 19.33 -3.38
C THR A 38 -12.33 19.07 -2.29
N GLY A 39 -12.41 19.95 -1.31
CA GLY A 39 -13.43 19.81 -0.30
C GLY A 39 -13.18 20.64 0.94
N LYS A 40 -13.87 20.25 2.00
CA LYS A 40 -13.77 20.87 3.32
C LYS A 40 -13.67 19.81 4.40
N VAL A 41 -12.95 20.12 5.47
CA VAL A 41 -12.89 19.33 6.69
C VAL A 41 -13.59 20.10 7.81
N THR A 42 -14.55 19.46 8.46
CA THR A 42 -15.35 20.08 9.53
C THR A 42 -15.52 19.16 10.72
N ASP A 43 -15.74 19.74 11.88
CA ASP A 43 -16.21 19.03 13.07
C ASP A 43 -17.62 18.47 12.81
N GLU A 44 -17.85 17.20 13.11
CA GLU A 44 -19.10 16.50 12.83
C GLU A 44 -20.28 17.08 13.60
N LYS A 45 -20.08 17.49 14.85
CA LYS A 45 -21.15 17.96 15.75
C LYS A 45 -21.50 19.42 15.55
N THR A 46 -20.48 20.27 15.46
CA THR A 46 -20.62 21.73 15.43
C THR A 46 -20.66 22.29 14.01
N GLY A 47 -20.21 21.52 13.01
CA GLY A 47 -20.06 21.97 11.62
C GLY A 47 -18.96 23.02 11.41
N LYS A 48 -18.17 23.34 12.45
CA LYS A 48 -17.09 24.31 12.36
C LYS A 48 -15.95 23.77 11.48
N PRO A 49 -15.27 24.63 10.70
CA PRO A 49 -14.12 24.20 9.92
C PRO A 49 -12.98 23.73 10.83
N LEU A 50 -12.24 22.71 10.38
CA LEU A 50 -11.04 22.22 11.04
C LEU A 50 -9.80 22.65 10.23
N PRO A 51 -9.22 23.82 10.55
CA PRO A 51 -8.06 24.32 9.84
C PRO A 51 -6.84 23.44 10.08
N PHE A 52 -5.98 23.32 9.05
CA PHE A 52 -4.75 22.53 9.10
C PHE A 52 -4.95 21.02 9.33
N ALA A 53 -6.17 20.50 9.18
CA ALA A 53 -6.41 19.06 9.12
C ALA A 53 -5.61 18.42 7.98
N ASN A 54 -5.00 17.27 8.24
CA ASN A 54 -4.24 16.52 7.23
C ASN A 54 -5.21 15.71 6.38
N VAL A 55 -5.11 15.81 5.05
CA VAL A 55 -5.87 14.99 4.09
C VAL A 55 -4.86 14.28 3.20
N PHE A 56 -4.78 12.95 3.27
CA PHE A 56 -3.73 12.18 2.59
C PHE A 56 -4.23 10.85 2.06
N ILE A 57 -3.54 10.30 1.05
CA ILE A 57 -3.78 8.93 0.61
C ILE A 57 -3.08 7.99 1.57
N ASN A 58 -3.80 7.02 2.13
CA ASN A 58 -3.25 6.08 3.11
C ASN A 58 -2.07 5.28 2.51
N ASN A 59 -1.06 5.04 3.34
CA ASN A 59 0.21 4.41 2.97
C ASN A 59 0.99 5.10 1.85
N SER A 60 0.80 6.40 1.61
CA SER A 60 1.50 7.15 0.56
C SER A 60 2.28 8.36 1.11
N SER A 61 3.08 8.99 0.26
CA SER A 61 3.65 10.32 0.51
C SER A 61 2.78 11.48 0.00
N ILE A 62 1.62 11.17 -0.59
CA ILE A 62 0.73 12.14 -1.22
C ILE A 62 -0.31 12.61 -0.20
N GLY A 63 -0.31 13.91 0.07
CA GLY A 63 -1.27 14.55 0.96
C GLY A 63 -1.20 16.07 0.91
N THR A 64 -2.14 16.69 1.58
CA THR A 64 -2.29 18.15 1.71
C THR A 64 -2.80 18.48 3.11
N ASN A 65 -2.79 19.76 3.47
CA ASN A 65 -3.41 20.25 4.68
C ASN A 65 -4.57 21.18 4.31
N ALA A 66 -5.62 21.18 5.13
CA ALA A 66 -6.70 22.13 5.01
C ALA A 66 -6.22 23.56 5.34
N ASP A 67 -6.78 24.56 4.67
CA ASP A 67 -6.54 25.98 4.92
C ASP A 67 -7.22 26.49 6.20
N GLU A 68 -7.11 27.78 6.50
CA GLU A 68 -7.72 28.41 7.68
C GLU A 68 -9.26 28.30 7.71
N ASN A 69 -9.89 28.12 6.56
CA ASN A 69 -11.32 27.92 6.42
C ASN A 69 -11.69 26.43 6.39
N GLY A 70 -10.74 25.51 6.58
CA GLY A 70 -10.92 24.07 6.52
C GLY A 70 -11.02 23.51 5.09
N ASN A 71 -10.79 24.30 4.04
CA ASN A 71 -10.84 23.81 2.66
C ASN A 71 -9.53 23.11 2.31
N TYR A 72 -9.61 22.07 1.48
CA TYR A 72 -8.42 21.34 1.01
C TYR A 72 -8.46 21.14 -0.51
N LYS A 73 -7.28 20.93 -1.09
CA LYS A 73 -7.08 20.55 -2.49
C LYS A 73 -5.95 19.53 -2.61
N LEU A 74 -6.26 18.37 -3.18
CA LEU A 74 -5.34 17.27 -3.45
C LEU A 74 -5.37 16.95 -4.96
N PRO A 75 -4.42 17.50 -5.73
CA PRO A 75 -4.35 17.29 -7.18
C PRO A 75 -3.70 15.96 -7.56
N ASP A 76 -3.71 15.65 -8.85
CA ASP A 76 -2.92 14.58 -9.49
C ASP A 76 -3.18 13.15 -8.98
N LEU A 77 -4.42 12.90 -8.58
CA LEU A 77 -4.88 11.57 -8.20
C LEU A 77 -5.13 10.70 -9.45
N SER A 78 -4.75 9.43 -9.38
CA SER A 78 -5.07 8.45 -10.41
C SER A 78 -6.54 8.04 -10.37
N ILE A 79 -7.07 7.67 -11.54
CA ILE A 79 -8.36 6.95 -11.65
C ILE A 79 -8.25 5.61 -10.93
N GLY A 80 -9.30 5.21 -10.20
CA GLY A 80 -9.36 3.97 -9.44
C GLY A 80 -9.90 4.16 -8.01
N ASN A 81 -9.76 3.12 -7.21
CA ASN A 81 -10.05 3.13 -5.78
C ASN A 81 -8.87 3.73 -4.99
N ILE A 82 -9.13 4.78 -4.21
CA ILE A 82 -8.15 5.46 -3.36
C ILE A 82 -8.69 5.60 -1.95
N GLU A 83 -7.98 5.04 -0.97
CA GLU A 83 -8.29 5.26 0.45
C GLU A 83 -7.72 6.60 0.92
N ILE A 84 -8.61 7.55 1.19
CA ILE A 84 -8.27 8.86 1.76
C ILE A 84 -8.41 8.77 3.28
N ALA A 85 -7.35 9.15 3.98
CA ALA A 85 -7.36 9.34 5.42
C ALA A 85 -7.37 10.83 5.75
N VAL A 86 -8.16 11.21 6.76
CA VAL A 86 -8.20 12.58 7.27
C VAL A 86 -7.98 12.58 8.77
N SER A 87 -6.95 13.29 9.22
CA SER A 87 -6.59 13.36 10.63
C SER A 87 -6.41 14.79 11.11
N PHE A 88 -6.89 15.04 12.32
CA PHE A 88 -6.75 16.31 13.02
C PHE A 88 -6.56 16.06 14.51
N LEU A 89 -5.75 16.89 15.17
CA LEU A 89 -5.40 16.67 16.56
C LEU A 89 -6.63 16.72 17.46
N GLY A 90 -6.84 15.67 18.27
CA GLY A 90 -7.99 15.56 19.17
C GLY A 90 -9.25 14.96 18.51
N TYR A 91 -9.15 14.52 17.26
CA TYR A 91 -10.23 13.90 16.51
C TYR A 91 -9.90 12.47 16.12
N GLU A 92 -10.94 11.65 15.90
CA GLU A 92 -10.80 10.31 15.33
C GLU A 92 -10.37 10.43 13.86
N THR A 93 -9.31 9.74 13.47
CA THR A 93 -8.89 9.67 12.06
C THR A 93 -9.94 8.88 11.27
N ILE A 94 -10.49 9.49 10.22
CA ILE A 94 -11.41 8.80 9.32
C ILE A 94 -10.66 8.23 8.12
N LYS A 95 -11.09 7.07 7.64
CA LYS A 95 -10.62 6.43 6.39
C LYS A 95 -11.81 6.24 5.47
N GLN A 96 -11.74 6.77 4.25
CA GLN A 96 -12.79 6.63 3.26
C GLN A 96 -12.18 6.24 1.91
N THR A 97 -12.59 5.08 1.39
CA THR A 97 -12.25 4.69 0.02
C THR A 97 -13.16 5.42 -0.96
N LEU A 98 -12.56 6.24 -1.83
CA LEU A 98 -13.22 6.94 -2.91
C LEU A 98 -12.90 6.27 -4.23
N ARG A 99 -13.94 6.04 -5.04
CA ARG A 99 -13.83 5.50 -6.40
C ARG A 99 -13.89 6.63 -7.41
N PHE A 100 -12.81 6.81 -8.17
CA PHE A 100 -12.76 7.80 -9.24
C PHE A 100 -12.71 7.13 -10.60
N GLU A 101 -13.77 7.27 -11.39
CA GLU A 101 -13.89 6.60 -12.69
C GLU A 101 -13.45 7.47 -13.87
N GLN A 102 -13.50 8.79 -13.67
CA GLN A 102 -13.18 9.77 -14.71
C GLN A 102 -12.34 10.91 -14.11
N PRO A 103 -11.46 11.51 -14.91
CA PRO A 103 -10.71 12.69 -14.48
C PRO A 103 -11.59 13.89 -14.12
N GLY A 104 -10.94 14.92 -13.58
CA GLY A 104 -11.58 16.20 -13.27
C GLY A 104 -11.67 16.48 -11.77
N VAL A 105 -12.45 17.50 -11.42
CA VAL A 105 -12.59 17.95 -10.03
C VAL A 105 -13.69 17.14 -9.35
N LYS A 106 -13.38 16.61 -8.17
CA LYS A 106 -14.33 15.90 -7.30
C LYS A 106 -14.36 16.60 -5.96
N THR A 107 -15.56 16.88 -5.44
CA THR A 107 -15.72 17.58 -4.17
C THR A 107 -16.25 16.62 -3.11
N VAL A 108 -15.55 16.52 -1.97
CA VAL A 108 -15.96 15.68 -0.83
C VAL A 108 -15.90 16.49 0.45
N LEU A 109 -16.92 16.36 1.31
CA LEU A 109 -16.93 16.93 2.65
C LEU A 109 -16.53 15.84 3.64
N PHE A 110 -15.48 16.10 4.42
CA PHE A 110 -15.05 15.22 5.50
C PHE A 110 -15.51 15.78 6.83
N LYS A 111 -16.20 14.95 7.62
CA LYS A 111 -16.68 15.29 8.95
C LYS A 111 -15.91 14.44 9.96
N LEU A 112 -15.17 15.09 10.87
CA LEU A 112 -14.40 14.40 11.89
C LEU A 112 -15.13 14.48 13.22
N LYS A 113 -15.15 13.35 13.91
CA LYS A 113 -15.69 13.25 15.25
C LYS A 113 -14.57 13.52 16.25
N GLU A 114 -14.84 14.35 17.26
CA GLU A 114 -13.91 14.52 18.38
C GLU A 114 -13.61 13.16 19.01
N GLY A 115 -12.32 12.90 19.26
CA GLY A 115 -11.87 11.66 19.87
C GLY A 115 -12.54 11.49 21.24
N MET A 116 -13.39 10.49 21.38
CA MET A 116 -13.85 10.09 22.70
C MET A 116 -12.63 9.69 23.56
N GLU A 117 -12.67 9.97 24.86
CA GLU A 117 -11.73 9.35 25.80
C GLU A 117 -11.88 7.82 25.70
N LEU A 118 -11.01 7.19 24.92
CA LEU A 118 -10.91 5.73 24.87
C LEU A 118 -10.63 5.23 26.28
N GLN A 119 -11.33 4.14 26.66
CA GLN A 119 -11.37 3.48 27.98
C GLN A 119 -10.03 3.50 28.71
N SER A 120 -10.09 3.45 30.05
CA SER A 120 -8.94 3.48 30.94
C SER A 120 -7.90 2.40 30.61
N VAL A 121 -7.01 2.71 29.67
CA VAL A 121 -5.75 2.00 29.48
C VAL A 121 -4.95 2.27 30.73
N THR A 122 -4.45 1.23 31.40
CA THR A 122 -3.53 1.35 32.53
C THR A 122 -2.35 2.24 32.11
N VAL A 123 -2.39 3.52 32.48
CA VAL A 123 -1.31 4.46 32.18
C VAL A 123 -0.16 4.11 33.12
N TYR A 124 0.71 3.22 32.66
CA TYR A 124 1.95 2.96 33.37
C TYR A 124 2.74 4.28 33.48
N ALA A 125 3.08 4.68 34.71
CA ALA A 125 3.93 5.84 34.94
C ALA A 125 5.22 5.79 34.10
N ARG A 126 5.74 6.94 33.71
CA ARG A 126 6.89 7.13 32.79
C ARG A 126 8.17 6.38 33.20
N LYS A 127 8.27 5.87 34.45
CA LYS A 127 9.37 5.08 35.02
C LYS A 127 8.96 3.68 35.50
N ASN A 128 8.05 3.00 34.79
CA ASN A 128 7.66 1.62 35.12
C ASN A 128 8.48 0.61 34.30
N LYS A 129 9.21 -0.28 34.96
CA LYS A 129 10.02 -1.36 34.35
C LYS A 129 9.19 -2.27 33.43
N LYS A 130 7.90 -2.47 33.74
CA LYS A 130 6.94 -3.20 32.91
C LYS A 130 6.65 -2.46 31.59
N ARG A 131 6.42 -1.15 31.66
CA ARG A 131 6.22 -0.30 30.46
C ARG A 131 7.43 -0.34 29.54
N GLU A 132 8.64 -0.28 30.08
CA GLU A 132 9.87 -0.37 29.27
C GLU A 132 9.99 -1.71 28.54
N LYS A 133 9.63 -2.83 29.21
CA LYS A 133 9.58 -4.16 28.58
C LYS A 133 8.56 -4.19 27.44
N HIS A 134 7.35 -3.67 27.67
CA HIS A 134 6.29 -3.64 26.65
C HIS A 134 6.67 -2.76 25.47
N LEU A 135 7.23 -1.58 25.73
CA LEU A 135 7.70 -0.68 24.69
C LEU A 135 8.77 -1.32 23.81
N LYS A 136 9.69 -2.12 24.39
CA LYS A 136 10.68 -2.88 23.61
C LYS A 136 10.01 -3.92 22.69
N ILE A 137 8.97 -4.61 23.17
CA ILE A 137 8.22 -5.57 22.35
C ILE A 137 7.52 -4.83 21.21
N ILE A 138 6.71 -3.80 21.52
CA ILE A 138 5.99 -3.01 20.51
C ILE A 138 6.95 -2.43 19.48
N THR A 139 8.06 -1.82 19.92
CA THR A 139 9.08 -1.26 19.01
C THR A 139 9.67 -2.33 18.10
N ARG A 140 10.03 -3.50 18.66
CA ARG A 140 10.56 -4.63 17.88
C ARG A 140 9.54 -5.11 16.86
N GLU A 141 8.28 -5.27 17.26
CA GLU A 141 7.24 -5.79 16.37
C GLU A 141 6.87 -4.79 15.29
N LEU A 142 6.76 -3.49 15.60
CA LEU A 142 6.44 -2.44 14.62
C LEU A 142 7.57 -2.18 13.63
N LEU A 143 8.83 -2.14 14.10
CA LEU A 143 9.98 -1.90 13.22
C LEU A 143 10.42 -3.17 12.49
N GLY A 144 10.20 -4.35 13.06
CA GLY A 144 10.66 -5.63 12.53
C GLY A 144 12.14 -5.89 12.74
N ASN A 145 12.62 -6.99 12.16
CA ASN A 145 13.98 -7.52 12.35
C ASN A 145 14.84 -7.47 11.07
N SER A 146 14.43 -6.68 10.06
CA SER A 146 15.18 -6.52 8.83
C SER A 146 16.56 -5.88 9.06
N GLN A 147 17.44 -5.95 8.07
CA GLN A 147 18.73 -5.24 8.12
C GLN A 147 18.57 -3.71 8.26
N PHE A 148 17.41 -3.15 7.91
CA PHE A 148 17.12 -1.72 7.98
C PHE A 148 16.63 -1.29 9.36
N SER A 149 16.14 -2.20 10.20
CA SER A 149 15.56 -1.84 11.52
C SER A 149 16.55 -1.12 12.42
N LYS A 150 17.85 -1.40 12.30
CA LYS A 150 18.93 -0.72 13.05
C LYS A 150 19.07 0.77 12.71
N GLN A 151 18.54 1.21 11.58
CA GLN A 151 18.53 2.61 11.13
C GLN A 151 17.15 3.26 11.30
N CYS A 152 16.22 2.54 11.93
CA CYS A 152 14.89 3.02 12.27
C CYS A 152 14.81 3.41 13.74
N ARG A 153 14.04 4.45 14.05
CA ARG A 153 13.66 4.75 15.45
C ARG A 153 12.27 5.36 15.54
N ILE A 154 11.55 4.98 16.58
CA ILE A 154 10.35 5.71 17.03
C ILE A 154 10.83 6.95 17.77
N VAL A 155 10.41 8.13 17.31
CA VAL A 155 10.87 9.44 17.81
C VAL A 155 10.11 9.87 19.06
N ASN A 156 8.82 9.57 19.12
CA ASN A 156 7.89 10.00 20.18
C ASN A 156 7.16 8.82 20.86
N PRO A 157 7.86 7.82 21.42
CA PRO A 157 7.24 6.61 21.98
C PRO A 157 6.31 6.87 23.19
N GLU A 158 6.31 8.07 23.74
CA GLU A 158 5.37 8.51 24.77
C GLU A 158 3.93 8.67 24.29
N VAL A 159 3.69 8.78 22.97
CA VAL A 159 2.31 8.85 22.43
C VAL A 159 1.60 7.49 22.44
N LEU A 160 2.33 6.39 22.64
CA LEU A 160 1.78 5.05 22.76
C LEU A 160 1.06 4.90 24.12
N ARG A 161 -0.24 4.66 24.04
CA ARG A 161 -1.06 4.15 25.13
C ARG A 161 -0.98 2.64 25.10
N ILE A 162 -0.39 2.04 26.13
CA ILE A 162 -0.08 0.60 26.17
C ILE A 162 -0.97 -0.06 27.23
N SER A 163 -1.70 -1.09 26.84
CA SER A 163 -2.52 -1.96 27.71
C SER A 163 -1.95 -3.38 27.72
N GLU A 164 -2.31 -4.14 28.75
CA GLU A 164 -2.20 -5.60 28.74
C GLU A 164 -3.47 -6.12 29.39
N ASP A 165 -4.14 -7.07 28.78
CA ASP A 165 -5.32 -7.71 29.36
C ASP A 165 -4.95 -8.96 30.19
N ASP A 166 -5.97 -9.56 30.83
CA ASP A 166 -5.79 -10.72 31.70
C ASP A 166 -5.38 -12.00 30.94
N ASP A 167 -5.65 -12.05 29.63
CA ASP A 167 -5.26 -13.17 28.75
C ASP A 167 -3.82 -13.02 28.24
N GLY A 168 -3.15 -11.90 28.54
CA GLY A 168 -1.75 -11.64 28.19
C GLY A 168 -1.56 -11.02 26.82
N HIS A 169 -2.62 -10.46 26.23
CA HIS A 169 -2.53 -9.66 25.02
C HIS A 169 -1.91 -8.30 25.33
N LEU A 170 -0.84 -7.95 24.63
CA LEU A 170 -0.20 -6.64 24.72
C LEU A 170 -0.79 -5.69 23.68
N GLY A 171 -1.64 -4.77 24.15
CA GLY A 171 -2.32 -3.77 23.33
C GLY A 171 -1.54 -2.45 23.21
N ALA A 172 -1.66 -1.76 22.07
CA ALA A 172 -1.23 -0.37 21.96
C ALA A 172 -2.02 0.48 20.94
N GLN A 173 -2.24 1.74 21.28
CA GLN A 173 -2.94 2.72 20.44
C GLN A 173 -2.30 4.11 20.56
N THR A 174 -2.63 5.01 19.65
CA THR A 174 -2.11 6.40 19.69
C THR A 174 -3.22 7.44 19.51
N THR A 175 -3.13 8.55 20.26
CA THR A 175 -4.01 9.72 20.08
C THR A 175 -3.35 10.85 19.26
N LYS A 176 -2.07 10.69 18.94
CA LYS A 176 -1.28 11.54 18.05
C LYS A 176 -0.43 10.64 17.17
N PRO A 177 -0.08 11.06 15.94
CA PRO A 177 0.73 10.24 15.05
C PRO A 177 2.04 9.75 15.72
N LEU A 178 2.27 8.45 15.72
CA LEU A 178 3.56 7.86 16.04
C LEU A 178 4.54 8.17 14.91
N ILE A 179 5.65 8.81 15.24
CA ILE A 179 6.67 9.23 14.30
C ILE A 179 7.79 8.21 14.28
N ILE A 180 8.02 7.62 13.12
CA ILE A 180 9.12 6.68 12.87
C ILE A 180 10.05 7.29 11.84
N GLU A 181 11.33 7.45 12.17
CA GLU A 181 12.35 7.84 11.20
C GLU A 181 13.06 6.60 10.69
N ASN A 182 12.90 6.30 9.40
CA ASN A 182 13.60 5.25 8.68
C ASN A 182 14.75 5.87 7.88
N ASN A 183 15.93 5.97 8.51
CA ASN A 183 17.12 6.53 7.88
C ASN A 183 17.76 5.60 6.85
N ALA A 184 17.37 4.32 6.80
CA ALA A 184 17.81 3.40 5.76
C ALA A 184 17.10 3.65 4.43
N LEU A 185 15.80 3.95 4.47
CA LEU A 185 14.97 4.17 3.28
C LEU A 185 14.75 5.64 2.95
N GLY A 186 15.11 6.56 3.86
CA GLY A 186 14.98 8.01 3.64
C GLY A 186 13.56 8.53 3.87
N TYR A 187 12.82 7.92 4.81
CA TYR A 187 11.44 8.31 5.09
C TYR A 187 11.24 8.64 6.58
N ARG A 188 10.42 9.66 6.84
CA ARG A 188 9.69 9.78 8.10
C ARG A 188 8.28 9.25 7.88
N ILE A 189 7.82 8.40 8.78
CA ILE A 189 6.52 7.75 8.74
C ILE A 189 5.70 8.30 9.90
N HIS A 190 4.50 8.76 9.59
CA HIS A 190 3.48 9.18 10.55
C HIS A 190 2.44 8.07 10.60
N GLN A 191 2.35 7.38 11.72
CA GLN A 191 1.39 6.30 11.93
C GLN A 191 0.35 6.72 12.96
N ASP A 192 -0.89 6.88 12.52
CA ASP A 192 -2.04 6.85 13.43
C ASP A 192 -2.33 5.38 13.71
N LEU A 193 -1.87 4.89 14.87
CA LEU A 193 -2.01 3.49 15.28
C LEU A 193 -3.37 3.32 15.96
N ASP A 194 -4.34 2.82 15.20
CA ASP A 194 -5.70 2.55 15.66
C ASP A 194 -5.72 1.34 16.60
N ASP A 195 -4.92 0.32 16.26
CA ASP A 195 -4.82 -0.91 17.03
C ASP A 195 -3.45 -1.57 16.85
N PHE A 196 -2.99 -2.21 17.93
CA PHE A 196 -1.84 -3.09 17.97
C PHE A 196 -2.14 -4.13 19.02
N ASP A 197 -1.98 -5.39 18.66
CA ASP A 197 -2.14 -6.53 19.53
C ASP A 197 -0.97 -7.49 19.33
N TYR A 198 -0.29 -7.84 20.42
CA TYR A 198 0.75 -8.87 20.42
C TYR A 198 0.40 -9.97 21.41
N PHE A 199 0.35 -11.19 20.91
CA PHE A 199 0.07 -12.37 21.70
C PHE A 199 0.78 -13.61 21.14
N ASN A 200 1.48 -14.35 22.01
CA ASN A 200 2.15 -15.61 21.66
C ASN A 200 3.01 -15.56 20.38
N GLY A 201 3.75 -14.46 20.19
CA GLY A 201 4.64 -14.26 19.05
C GLY A 201 3.94 -13.85 17.75
N LYS A 202 2.62 -13.67 17.79
CA LYS A 202 1.83 -13.07 16.70
C LYS A 202 1.61 -11.60 16.99
N VAL A 203 1.55 -10.82 15.92
CA VAL A 203 1.24 -9.39 15.99
C VAL A 203 0.20 -9.03 14.94
N TYR A 204 -0.78 -8.26 15.37
CA TYR A 204 -1.75 -7.57 14.51
C TYR A 204 -1.60 -6.09 14.78
N TYR A 205 -1.61 -5.27 13.73
CA TYR A 205 -1.69 -3.82 13.91
C TYR A 205 -2.34 -3.19 12.69
N GLY A 206 -3.03 -2.08 12.93
CA GLY A 206 -3.79 -1.36 11.93
C GLY A 206 -3.78 0.13 12.19
N GLY A 207 -4.01 0.91 11.14
CA GLY A 207 -4.00 2.35 11.26
C GLY A 207 -3.93 3.08 9.93
N SER A 208 -3.63 4.38 10.02
CA SER A 208 -3.39 5.24 8.88
C SER A 208 -1.93 5.67 8.83
N THR A 209 -1.29 5.50 7.69
CA THR A 209 0.13 5.75 7.48
C THR A 209 0.32 6.86 6.47
N ARG A 210 1.14 7.86 6.80
CA ARG A 210 1.63 8.87 5.85
C ARG A 210 3.15 8.91 5.83
N PHE A 211 3.73 9.07 4.65
CA PHE A 211 5.16 9.19 4.45
C PHE A 211 5.57 10.63 4.17
N GLU A 212 6.71 11.03 4.70
CA GLU A 212 7.44 12.25 4.37
C GLU A 212 8.83 11.83 3.87
N LEU A 213 9.24 12.32 2.70
CA LEU A 213 10.58 12.07 2.18
C LEU A 213 11.59 12.93 2.93
N LEU A 214 12.63 12.30 3.49
CA LEU A 214 13.72 13.02 4.12
C LEU A 214 14.61 13.71 3.07
N THR A 215 15.20 14.83 3.45
CA THR A 215 16.22 15.48 2.61
C THR A 215 17.56 14.74 2.80
N PRO A 216 18.17 14.21 1.72
CA PRO A 216 19.48 13.56 1.83
C PRO A 216 20.56 14.61 2.11
N LYS A 217 21.54 14.24 2.93
CA LYS A 217 22.72 15.07 3.23
C LYS A 217 23.58 15.32 2.00
N ASP A 218 23.69 14.31 1.13
CA ASP A 218 24.49 14.34 -0.09
C ASP A 218 23.97 13.34 -1.15
N SER A 219 24.61 13.34 -2.31
CA SER A 219 24.25 12.45 -3.42
C SER A 219 24.52 10.96 -3.14
N LEU A 220 25.47 10.64 -2.24
CA LEU A 220 25.79 9.26 -1.87
C LEU A 220 24.68 8.68 -0.99
N GLN A 221 24.20 9.45 -0.02
CA GLN A 221 23.07 9.05 0.82
C GLN A 221 21.80 8.86 -0.02
N LYS A 222 21.53 9.76 -0.96
CA LYS A 222 20.39 9.61 -1.89
C LYS A 222 20.48 8.30 -2.69
N LYS A 223 21.67 7.96 -3.21
CA LYS A 223 21.92 6.69 -3.93
C LYS A 223 21.77 5.48 -3.01
N SER A 224 22.29 5.56 -1.79
CA SER A 224 22.16 4.50 -0.78
C SER A 224 20.70 4.23 -0.44
N TRP A 225 19.89 5.27 -0.19
CA TRP A 225 18.45 5.12 0.05
C TRP A 225 17.75 4.45 -1.12
N ARG A 226 18.05 4.86 -2.36
CA ARG A 226 17.47 4.22 -3.55
C ARG A 226 17.84 2.75 -3.68
N SER A 227 19.09 2.38 -3.37
CA SER A 227 19.50 0.97 -3.33
C SER A 227 18.74 0.20 -2.25
N ASN A 228 18.65 0.75 -1.04
CA ASN A 228 17.93 0.13 0.07
C ASN A 228 16.44 -0.03 -0.22
N GLN A 229 15.80 0.95 -0.86
CA GLN A 229 14.41 0.86 -1.30
C GLN A 229 14.20 -0.27 -2.32
N LYS A 230 15.13 -0.45 -3.27
CA LYS A 230 15.08 -1.59 -4.21
C LYS A 230 15.19 -2.93 -3.47
N ILE A 231 16.04 -3.01 -2.46
CA ILE A 231 16.16 -4.21 -1.61
C ILE A 231 14.89 -4.43 -0.79
N ALA A 232 14.30 -3.38 -0.22
CA ALA A 232 13.04 -3.47 0.52
C ALA A 232 11.86 -3.92 -0.37
N TYR A 233 11.84 -3.48 -1.63
CA TYR A 233 10.88 -3.95 -2.62
C TYR A 233 11.06 -5.45 -2.94
N GLN A 234 12.30 -5.92 -3.07
CA GLN A 234 12.59 -7.30 -3.45
C GLN A 234 12.05 -8.32 -2.44
N GLY A 235 11.05 -9.09 -2.88
CA GLY A 235 10.42 -10.11 -2.06
C GLY A 235 9.24 -9.62 -1.22
N SER A 236 8.90 -8.33 -1.29
CA SER A 236 7.69 -7.76 -0.67
C SER A 236 6.41 -8.26 -1.34
N LEU A 237 5.26 -8.04 -0.69
CA LEU A 237 3.95 -8.30 -1.28
C LEU A 237 3.75 -7.53 -2.59
N LYS A 238 4.17 -6.25 -2.64
CA LYS A 238 4.10 -5.42 -3.86
C LYS A 238 4.89 -6.04 -5.02
N HIS A 239 6.07 -6.61 -4.74
CA HIS A 239 6.87 -7.30 -5.75
C HIS A 239 6.20 -8.58 -6.25
N LEU A 240 5.64 -9.40 -5.36
CA LEU A 240 4.87 -10.58 -5.74
C LEU A 240 3.70 -10.22 -6.66
N LEU A 241 2.88 -9.24 -6.25
CA LEU A 241 1.67 -8.83 -6.97
C LEU A 241 2.01 -8.24 -8.34
N ALA A 242 3.03 -7.37 -8.43
CA ALA A 242 3.51 -6.86 -9.71
C ALA A 242 4.02 -7.98 -10.63
N SER A 243 4.67 -9.00 -10.06
CA SER A 243 5.16 -10.17 -10.82
C SER A 243 4.01 -11.05 -11.34
N MET A 244 2.91 -11.16 -10.58
CA MET A 244 1.69 -11.84 -11.05
C MET A 244 1.08 -11.11 -12.26
N VAL A 245 0.95 -9.78 -12.17
CA VAL A 245 0.41 -8.94 -13.26
C VAL A 245 1.27 -9.03 -14.52
N ALA A 246 2.59 -9.02 -14.36
CA ALA A 246 3.54 -9.11 -15.48
C ALA A 246 3.77 -10.55 -15.99
N ASP A 247 3.08 -11.56 -15.42
CA ASP A 247 3.33 -12.99 -15.63
C ASP A 247 4.81 -13.40 -15.59
N SER A 248 5.56 -12.83 -14.64
CA SER A 248 7.01 -13.01 -14.51
C SER A 248 7.43 -13.63 -13.17
N LEU A 249 6.52 -14.39 -12.55
CA LEU A 249 6.74 -14.98 -11.22
C LEU A 249 8.05 -15.77 -11.15
N GLN A 250 8.31 -16.65 -12.12
CA GLN A 250 9.49 -17.52 -12.08
C GLN A 250 10.79 -16.74 -12.22
N GLU A 251 10.84 -15.77 -13.14
CA GLU A 251 11.98 -14.86 -13.37
C GLU A 251 12.25 -13.99 -12.14
N GLN A 252 11.18 -13.54 -11.48
CA GLN A 252 11.27 -12.78 -10.25
C GLN A 252 11.58 -13.64 -9.01
N GLY A 253 11.61 -14.97 -9.15
CA GLY A 253 12.02 -15.91 -8.11
C GLY A 253 10.87 -16.40 -7.23
N PHE A 254 9.62 -16.28 -7.69
CA PHE A 254 8.44 -16.78 -7.02
C PHE A 254 7.95 -18.09 -7.64
N LYS A 255 7.69 -19.09 -6.80
CA LYS A 255 6.84 -20.25 -7.15
C LYS A 255 5.53 -20.12 -6.40
N VAL A 256 4.42 -20.17 -7.13
CA VAL A 256 3.08 -20.04 -6.56
C VAL A 256 2.30 -21.31 -6.86
N TYR A 257 1.65 -21.83 -5.82
CA TYR A 257 0.78 -22.97 -5.89
C TYR A 257 -0.59 -22.60 -5.34
N GLN A 258 -1.64 -23.22 -5.87
CA GLN A 258 -3.01 -23.04 -5.40
C GLN A 258 -3.50 -24.34 -4.78
N ALA A 259 -4.11 -24.25 -3.61
CA ALA A 259 -4.67 -25.42 -2.95
C ALA A 259 -5.84 -26.02 -3.74
N ILE A 260 -5.85 -27.32 -3.90
CA ILE A 260 -6.97 -28.08 -4.47
C ILE A 260 -8.04 -28.23 -3.37
N PRO A 261 -9.31 -27.85 -3.63
CA PRO A 261 -10.43 -28.07 -2.71
C PRO A 261 -10.53 -29.53 -2.27
N ASP A 262 -10.92 -29.76 -1.00
CA ASP A 262 -11.04 -31.12 -0.45
C ASP A 262 -11.93 -32.05 -1.29
N SER A 263 -13.00 -31.50 -1.88
CA SER A 263 -13.93 -32.23 -2.75
C SER A 263 -13.32 -32.72 -4.07
N LEU A 264 -12.18 -32.15 -4.50
CA LEU A 264 -11.50 -32.48 -5.75
C LEU A 264 -10.23 -33.33 -5.54
N ARG A 265 -9.88 -33.67 -4.30
CA ARG A 265 -8.66 -34.43 -4.00
C ARG A 265 -8.85 -35.90 -4.33
N MET A 266 -7.93 -36.47 -5.12
CA MET A 266 -7.93 -37.91 -5.47
C MET A 266 -7.66 -38.81 -4.25
N PHE A 267 -6.84 -38.35 -3.30
CA PHE A 267 -6.42 -39.11 -2.12
C PHE A 267 -6.65 -38.34 -0.83
N LYS A 268 -7.22 -39.02 0.18
CA LYS A 268 -7.50 -38.46 1.52
C LYS A 268 -6.26 -38.18 2.36
N SER A 269 -5.14 -38.82 2.09
CA SER A 269 -3.85 -38.59 2.78
C SER A 269 -2.72 -38.34 1.79
N VAL A 270 -1.64 -37.72 2.27
CA VAL A 270 -0.38 -37.60 1.53
C VAL A 270 0.60 -38.58 2.18
N ARG A 271 1.15 -39.51 1.40
CA ARG A 271 2.13 -40.45 1.92
C ARG A 271 3.49 -39.77 1.99
N SER A 272 4.04 -39.69 3.20
CA SER A 272 5.46 -39.38 3.37
C SER A 272 6.28 -40.62 3.07
N VAL A 273 7.39 -40.45 2.35
CA VAL A 273 8.39 -41.51 2.12
C VAL A 273 9.53 -41.27 3.11
N ASN A 274 9.84 -42.27 3.94
CA ASN A 274 10.91 -42.20 4.95
C ASN A 274 10.81 -41.01 5.93
N GLY A 275 9.59 -40.57 6.26
CA GLY A 275 9.36 -39.42 7.15
C GLY A 275 9.64 -38.05 6.52
N VAL A 276 9.98 -38.01 5.23
CA VAL A 276 10.24 -36.78 4.48
C VAL A 276 8.92 -36.25 3.89
N ASN A 277 8.64 -34.97 4.15
CA ASN A 277 7.52 -34.24 3.53
C ASN A 277 8.05 -33.40 2.37
N THR A 278 7.98 -33.89 1.14
CA THR A 278 8.40 -33.15 -0.07
C THR A 278 7.19 -32.50 -0.74
N LEU A 279 7.39 -31.38 -1.43
CA LEU A 279 6.36 -30.72 -2.22
C LEU A 279 5.78 -31.68 -3.27
N ALA A 280 6.63 -32.51 -3.88
CA ALA A 280 6.24 -33.50 -4.88
C ALA A 280 5.12 -34.45 -4.39
N ASN A 281 5.09 -34.78 -3.09
CA ASN A 281 4.04 -35.63 -2.53
C ASN A 281 2.65 -34.96 -2.52
N HIS A 282 2.62 -33.62 -2.58
CA HIS A 282 1.40 -32.80 -2.53
C HIS A 282 0.91 -32.36 -3.90
N LEU A 283 1.79 -32.34 -4.91
CA LEU A 283 1.42 -31.99 -6.27
C LEU A 283 0.31 -32.90 -6.80
N HIS A 284 -0.60 -32.33 -7.58
CA HIS A 284 -1.72 -33.02 -8.21
C HIS A 284 -2.78 -33.61 -7.27
N ASN A 285 -2.62 -33.43 -5.95
CA ASN A 285 -3.61 -33.91 -4.99
C ASN A 285 -3.95 -32.90 -3.88
N ARG A 286 -3.00 -32.05 -3.46
CA ARG A 286 -3.25 -30.99 -2.47
C ARG A 286 -3.07 -29.61 -3.05
N ILE A 287 -2.13 -29.46 -3.96
CA ILE A 287 -1.78 -28.18 -4.56
C ILE A 287 -1.47 -28.38 -6.04
N GLU A 288 -1.69 -27.32 -6.82
CA GLU A 288 -1.28 -27.24 -8.23
C GLU A 288 -0.43 -26.00 -8.46
N ALA A 289 0.58 -26.13 -9.32
CA ALA A 289 1.38 -24.98 -9.74
C ALA A 289 0.52 -24.03 -10.58
N ILE A 290 0.61 -22.72 -10.34
CA ILE A 290 -0.19 -21.73 -11.04
C ILE A 290 0.67 -20.57 -11.57
N ARG A 291 0.39 -20.16 -12.81
CA ARG A 291 1.01 -18.97 -13.43
C ARG A 291 0.31 -17.70 -12.97
N GLY A 292 1.05 -16.58 -12.96
CA GLY A 292 0.54 -15.29 -12.51
C GLY A 292 -0.68 -14.86 -13.29
N MET A 293 -0.64 -14.98 -14.62
CA MET A 293 -1.76 -14.62 -15.51
C MET A 293 -3.06 -15.39 -15.22
N ARG A 294 -3.02 -16.56 -14.57
CA ARG A 294 -4.22 -17.34 -14.22
C ARG A 294 -4.90 -16.84 -12.95
N LEU A 295 -4.17 -16.08 -12.13
CA LEU A 295 -4.66 -15.45 -10.91
C LEU A 295 -5.11 -14.00 -11.16
N ILE A 296 -4.80 -13.43 -12.32
CA ILE A 296 -5.06 -12.01 -12.62
C ILE A 296 -6.20 -11.87 -13.62
N GLN A 297 -7.17 -11.02 -13.28
CA GLN A 297 -8.24 -10.59 -14.18
C GLN A 297 -8.20 -9.06 -14.36
N PRO A 298 -8.64 -8.52 -15.50
CA PRO A 298 -8.83 -7.07 -15.64
C PRO A 298 -9.90 -6.58 -14.64
N GLY A 299 -9.70 -5.39 -14.09
CA GLY A 299 -10.74 -4.68 -13.34
C GLY A 299 -11.68 -3.89 -14.24
N GLU A 300 -12.63 -3.20 -13.62
CA GLU A 300 -13.58 -2.34 -14.34
C GLU A 300 -12.88 -1.11 -14.93
N LEU A 301 -11.82 -0.63 -14.28
CA LEU A 301 -10.98 0.46 -14.75
C LEU A 301 -9.64 -0.07 -15.28
N ILE A 302 -9.05 0.63 -16.26
CA ILE A 302 -7.74 0.24 -16.82
C ILE A 302 -6.61 0.23 -15.79
N THR A 303 -6.78 1.01 -14.71
CA THR A 303 -5.89 1.12 -13.55
C THR A 303 -6.12 0.02 -12.52
N GLU A 304 -6.95 -0.98 -12.81
CA GLU A 304 -7.31 -2.04 -11.86
C GLU A 304 -7.05 -3.43 -12.41
N ARG A 305 -6.61 -4.31 -11.51
CA ARG A 305 -6.51 -5.75 -11.72
C ARG A 305 -7.11 -6.43 -10.50
N LEU A 306 -7.80 -7.55 -10.72
CA LEU A 306 -8.24 -8.42 -9.65
C LEU A 306 -7.23 -9.55 -9.50
N VAL A 307 -6.80 -9.81 -8.27
CA VAL A 307 -6.12 -11.06 -7.91
C VAL A 307 -7.20 -12.00 -7.40
N VAL A 308 -7.41 -13.12 -8.08
CA VAL A 308 -8.54 -14.03 -7.86
C VAL A 308 -8.04 -15.41 -7.45
N SER A 309 -8.54 -15.90 -6.32
CA SER A 309 -8.34 -17.29 -5.91
C SER A 309 -9.46 -17.73 -4.97
N ARG A 310 -10.07 -18.88 -5.25
CA ARG A 310 -11.11 -19.47 -4.39
C ARG A 310 -10.54 -20.26 -3.21
N THR A 311 -9.26 -20.60 -3.28
CA THR A 311 -8.56 -21.38 -2.27
C THR A 311 -7.28 -20.69 -1.88
N GLN A 312 -6.64 -21.18 -0.82
CA GLN A 312 -5.37 -20.64 -0.36
C GLN A 312 -4.29 -20.74 -1.44
N LEU A 313 -3.48 -19.70 -1.56
CA LEU A 313 -2.24 -19.71 -2.32
C LEU A 313 -1.07 -20.02 -1.40
N GLU A 314 -0.15 -20.83 -1.88
CA GLU A 314 1.15 -21.12 -1.26
C GLU A 314 2.26 -20.51 -2.10
N ILE A 315 3.07 -19.64 -1.49
CA ILE A 315 4.07 -18.84 -2.18
C ILE A 315 5.46 -19.16 -1.63
N PHE A 316 6.39 -19.44 -2.53
CA PHE A 316 7.81 -19.59 -2.23
C PHE A 316 8.61 -18.47 -2.88
N ASN A 317 9.40 -17.74 -2.09
CA ASN A 317 10.44 -16.86 -2.60
C ASN A 317 11.76 -17.63 -2.68
N THR A 318 12.08 -18.15 -3.86
CA THR A 318 13.27 -18.98 -4.14
C THR A 318 14.60 -18.22 -4.02
N LYS A 319 14.57 -16.89 -3.97
CA LYS A 319 15.76 -16.05 -3.74
C LYS A 319 16.09 -15.89 -2.25
N LYS A 320 15.25 -16.42 -1.34
CA LYS A 320 15.42 -16.31 0.10
C LYS A 320 15.25 -17.67 0.78
N ARG A 321 16.23 -18.08 1.57
CA ARG A 321 16.11 -19.27 2.44
C ARG A 321 15.12 -18.99 3.56
N GLY A 322 14.37 -20.00 3.97
CA GLY A 322 13.39 -19.84 5.04
C GLY A 322 12.81 -21.15 5.53
N ARG A 323 11.97 -21.05 6.55
CA ARG A 323 11.20 -22.19 7.05
C ARG A 323 10.10 -22.51 6.06
N SER A 324 10.01 -23.79 5.70
CA SER A 324 9.04 -24.31 4.75
C SER A 324 8.40 -25.58 5.31
N PRO A 325 7.12 -25.85 5.01
CA PRO A 325 6.49 -27.13 5.32
C PRO A 325 7.06 -28.29 4.48
N TYR A 326 7.76 -28.00 3.38
CA TYR A 326 8.34 -28.99 2.49
C TYR A 326 9.86 -28.99 2.56
N SER A 327 10.42 -30.16 2.85
CA SER A 327 11.85 -30.42 3.02
C SER A 327 12.70 -30.15 1.77
N ASP A 328 12.14 -30.36 0.58
CA ASP A 328 12.75 -30.11 -0.73
C ASP A 328 12.54 -28.68 -1.24
N MET A 329 11.75 -27.86 -0.54
CA MET A 329 11.56 -26.43 -0.81
C MET A 329 12.02 -25.56 0.38
N PRO A 330 13.32 -25.53 0.73
CA PRO A 330 13.88 -24.78 1.87
C PRO A 330 13.95 -23.26 1.63
N TYR A 331 12.88 -22.68 1.12
CA TYR A 331 12.73 -21.27 0.76
C TYR A 331 11.74 -20.58 1.68
N ALA A 332 11.79 -19.25 1.72
CA ALA A 332 10.81 -18.44 2.42
C ALA A 332 9.40 -18.74 1.90
N TYR A 333 8.52 -19.12 2.82
CA TYR A 333 7.17 -19.61 2.54
C TYR A 333 6.12 -18.63 3.05
N SER A 334 5.04 -18.47 2.30
CA SER A 334 3.88 -17.68 2.71
C SER A 334 2.58 -18.31 2.22
N GLN A 335 1.49 -18.00 2.92
CA GLN A 335 0.14 -18.38 2.56
C GLN A 335 -0.70 -17.12 2.38
N ILE A 336 -1.55 -17.07 1.36
CA ILE A 336 -2.52 -16.00 1.16
C ILE A 336 -3.92 -16.60 0.97
N THR A 337 -4.90 -16.08 1.68
CA THR A 337 -6.32 -16.44 1.55
C THR A 337 -7.12 -15.23 1.12
N PHE A 338 -8.18 -15.48 0.34
CA PHE A 338 -9.08 -14.43 -0.16
C PHE A 338 -10.50 -14.81 0.27
N PRO A 339 -10.98 -14.35 1.43
CA PRO A 339 -12.32 -14.70 1.92
C PRO A 339 -13.44 -14.33 0.93
N GLN A 340 -13.28 -13.22 0.22
CA GLN A 340 -14.20 -12.78 -0.84
C GLN A 340 -13.87 -13.37 -2.22
N GLY A 341 -12.87 -14.24 -2.30
CA GLY A 341 -12.38 -14.87 -3.54
C GLY A 341 -11.48 -13.98 -4.40
N TYR A 342 -11.35 -12.69 -4.08
CA TYR A 342 -10.49 -11.76 -4.79
C TYR A 342 -10.03 -10.59 -3.92
N MET A 343 -9.07 -9.82 -4.43
CA MET A 343 -8.73 -8.46 -4.00
C MET A 343 -8.45 -7.59 -5.23
N ILE A 344 -8.51 -6.27 -5.09
CA ILE A 344 -8.22 -5.32 -6.18
C ILE A 344 -6.86 -4.68 -5.96
N ILE A 345 -6.07 -4.65 -7.03
CA ILE A 345 -4.74 -4.05 -7.07
C ILE A 345 -4.60 -3.11 -8.26
N THR A 346 -3.62 -2.21 -8.17
CA THR A 346 -3.10 -1.48 -9.33
C THR A 346 -2.18 -2.37 -10.18
N PRO A 347 -1.94 -2.04 -11.46
CA PRO A 347 -0.97 -2.76 -12.29
C PRO A 347 0.45 -2.81 -11.69
N GLN A 348 0.80 -1.87 -10.81
CA GLN A 348 2.09 -1.82 -10.13
C GLN A 348 2.15 -2.69 -8.86
N GLY A 349 1.10 -3.46 -8.57
CA GLY A 349 1.04 -4.38 -7.43
C GLY A 349 0.65 -3.72 -6.11
N TRP A 350 0.07 -2.52 -6.13
CA TRP A 350 -0.46 -1.87 -4.92
C TRP A 350 -1.87 -2.36 -4.63
N VAL A 351 -2.19 -2.69 -3.37
CA VAL A 351 -3.53 -3.11 -2.96
C VAL A 351 -4.43 -1.89 -2.81
N SER A 352 -5.43 -1.76 -3.68
CA SER A 352 -6.41 -0.66 -3.63
C SER A 352 -7.67 -1.05 -2.86
N MET A 353 -8.10 -2.32 -2.95
CA MET A 353 -9.16 -2.87 -2.12
C MET A 353 -8.76 -4.26 -1.61
N PRO A 354 -8.43 -4.41 -0.32
CA PRO A 354 -7.92 -5.67 0.23
C PRO A 354 -8.98 -6.77 0.31
N MET A 355 -10.28 -6.43 0.38
CA MET A 355 -11.38 -7.40 0.48
C MET A 355 -11.20 -8.45 1.59
N GLY A 356 -10.52 -8.06 2.68
CA GLY A 356 -10.23 -8.93 3.82
C GLY A 356 -9.26 -10.06 3.53
N PHE A 357 -8.40 -9.97 2.50
CA PHE A 357 -7.36 -10.98 2.28
C PHE A 357 -6.48 -11.14 3.53
N GLU A 358 -6.05 -12.37 3.80
CA GLU A 358 -5.14 -12.66 4.91
C GLU A 358 -3.82 -13.18 4.36
N ILE A 359 -2.74 -12.88 5.08
CA ILE A 359 -1.40 -13.33 4.72
C ILE A 359 -0.67 -13.86 5.95
N ALA A 360 -0.02 -15.00 5.79
CA ALA A 360 0.80 -15.63 6.81
C ALA A 360 2.17 -16.04 6.26
N GLY A 361 3.17 -16.13 7.13
CA GLY A 361 4.53 -16.50 6.75
C GLY A 361 5.41 -15.30 6.41
N ASP A 362 6.39 -15.50 5.51
CA ASP A 362 7.44 -14.52 5.25
C ASP A 362 6.94 -13.16 4.75
N LEU A 363 5.97 -13.15 3.83
CA LEU A 363 5.38 -11.93 3.28
C LEU A 363 4.55 -11.14 4.30
N ALA A 364 4.10 -11.79 5.38
CA ALA A 364 3.40 -11.13 6.48
C ALA A 364 4.37 -10.41 7.45
N ASN A 365 5.69 -10.52 7.23
CA ASN A 365 6.71 -9.91 8.08
C ASN A 365 7.13 -8.50 7.62
N ASP A 366 6.45 -7.92 6.61
CA ASP A 366 6.69 -6.51 6.25
C ASP A 366 6.35 -5.62 7.46
N ARG A 367 7.26 -4.70 7.79
CA ARG A 367 7.23 -3.81 8.96
C ARG A 367 7.73 -2.43 8.56
N PHE A 368 7.66 -1.44 9.45
CA PHE A 368 8.05 -0.06 9.11
C PHE A 368 9.52 0.11 8.68
N SER A 369 10.40 -0.86 8.98
CA SER A 369 11.78 -0.83 8.47
C SER A 369 11.91 -1.17 6.97
N THR A 370 10.97 -1.95 6.41
CA THR A 370 10.94 -2.33 4.98
C THR A 370 9.79 -1.69 4.21
N LEU A 371 8.86 -1.03 4.90
CA LEU A 371 7.67 -0.46 4.27
C LEU A 371 8.02 0.68 3.30
N LEU A 372 7.50 0.57 2.09
CA LEU A 372 7.59 1.59 1.05
C LEU A 372 6.23 2.24 0.84
N PRO A 373 6.18 3.55 0.52
CA PRO A 373 4.92 4.19 0.21
C PRO A 373 4.29 3.63 -1.08
N ALA A 374 2.97 3.70 -1.17
CA ALA A 374 2.17 3.25 -2.29
C ALA A 374 2.66 3.84 -3.62
N ASP A 375 2.95 5.13 -3.61
CA ASP A 375 3.46 5.95 -4.72
C ASP A 375 4.95 5.75 -5.00
N TRP A 376 5.65 4.87 -4.28
CA TRP A 376 7.01 4.48 -4.64
C TRP A 376 7.02 3.79 -6.01
N LYS A 377 7.87 4.30 -6.91
CA LYS A 377 8.05 3.77 -8.26
C LYS A 377 9.36 3.00 -8.35
N ARG A 378 9.31 1.85 -9.02
CA ARG A 378 10.50 1.16 -9.52
C ARG A 378 11.09 2.03 -10.64
N ASP A 379 12.38 2.34 -10.59
CA ASP A 379 13.04 3.00 -11.72
C ASP A 379 12.86 2.14 -12.98
N ASN A 380 12.52 2.78 -14.10
CA ASN A 380 12.42 2.12 -15.41
C ASN A 380 13.80 1.64 -15.89
#